data_AF-A0A0Q9U418-F1
#
_entry.id   AF-A0A0Q9U418-F1
#
_cell.length_a   1.000
_cell.length_b   1.000
_cell.length_c   1.000
_cell.angle_alpha   90.00
_cell.angle_beta   90.00
_cell.angle_gamma   90.00
#
_symmetry.space_group_name_H-M   'P 1'
#
loop_
_entity.id
_entity.type
_entity.pdbx_description
1 polymer ?
#
loop_
_entity_poly.entity_id
_entity_poly.type
_entity_poly.pdbx_seq_one_letter_code
_entity_poly.pdbx_strand_id
1 'polypeptide(L)' 'MEKRPLVLDADDGTTWELLLPPGWALEAEPGARVTVSGDAATDVATTSTVGPVLRVRSLSRGD' A
#
# COMPACT_ATOMS: atom_id res chain seq x y z
N MET A 1 -8.73 16.59 -6.89
CA MET A 1 -7.49 16.17 -6.19
C MET A 1 -7.10 14.82 -6.74
N GLU A 2 -5.98 14.75 -7.44
CA GLU A 2 -5.42 13.48 -7.91
C GLU A 2 -4.94 12.70 -6.67
N LYS A 3 -5.58 11.56 -6.38
CA LYS A 3 -5.14 10.69 -5.29
C LYS A 3 -3.84 10.04 -5.74
N ARG A 4 -2.71 10.54 -5.22
CA ARG A 4 -1.42 9.88 -5.43
C ARG A 4 -1.49 8.45 -4.87
N PRO A 5 -0.90 7.47 -5.55
CA PRO A 5 -0.88 6.09 -5.05
C PRO A 5 -0.17 6.06 -3.69
N LEU A 6 -0.70 5.26 -2.78
CA LEU A 6 -0.06 5.03 -1.49
C LEU A 6 1.02 3.97 -1.69
N VAL A 7 2.26 4.30 -1.33
CA VAL A 7 3.43 3.46 -1.60
C VAL A 7 4.11 3.10 -0.29
N LEU A 8 4.57 1.85 -0.19
CA LEU A 8 5.29 1.35 0.97
C LEU A 8 6.57 0.64 0.54
N ASP A 9 7.69 1.09 1.08
CA ASP A 9 8.99 0.42 0.94
C ASP A 9 9.10 -0.65 2.03
N ALA A 10 9.16 -1.91 1.61
CA ALA A 10 9.35 -3.03 2.52
C ALA A 10 10.83 -3.20 2.88
N ASP A 11 11.10 -3.81 4.04
CA ASP A 11 12.46 -4.07 4.51
C ASP A 11 13.24 -5.03 3.57
N ASP A 12 12.56 -5.76 2.68
CA ASP A 12 13.16 -6.62 1.64
C ASP A 12 13.60 -5.84 0.37
N GLY A 13 13.40 -4.52 0.34
CA GLY A 13 13.72 -3.64 -0.77
C GLY A 13 12.62 -3.54 -1.83
N THR A 14 11.49 -4.23 -1.66
CA THR A 14 10.35 -4.13 -2.58
C THR A 14 9.50 -2.91 -2.26
N THR A 15 9.27 -2.08 -3.26
CA THR A 15 8.29 -0.99 -3.18
C THR A 15 6.93 -1.48 -3.64
N TRP A 16 5.95 -1.47 -2.74
CA TRP A 16 4.57 -1.91 -3.00
C TRP A 16 3.64 -0.71 -3.19
N GLU A 17 2.74 -0.81 -4.18
CA GLU A 17 1.58 0.07 -4.28
C GLU A 17 0.43 -0.53 -3.47
N LEU A 18 -0.13 0.24 -2.53
CA LEU A 18 -1.18 -0.22 -1.64
C LEU A 18 -2.56 0.11 -2.22
N LEU A 19 -3.35 -0.93 -2.46
CA LEU A 19 -4.77 -0.79 -2.79
C LEU A 19 -5.60 -0.89 -1.52
N LEU A 20 -6.06 0.25 -1.02
CA LEU A 20 -6.94 0.31 0.15
C LEU A 20 -8.39 -0.02 -0.23
N PRO A 21 -9.12 -0.77 0.62
CA PRO A 21 -10.56 -0.95 0.46
C PRO A 21 -11.31 0.40 0.43
N PRO A 22 -12.48 0.47 -0.24
CA PRO A 22 -13.32 1.66 -0.19
C PRO A 22 -13.65 2.08 1.25
N GLY A 23 -13.52 3.38 1.54
CA GLY A 23 -13.79 3.94 2.86
C GLY A 23 -12.63 3.84 3.86
N TRP A 24 -11.52 3.20 3.49
CA TRP A 24 -10.32 3.20 4.32
C TRP A 24 -9.49 4.46 4.06
N ALA A 25 -8.98 5.03 5.14
CA ALA A 25 -7.97 6.07 5.13
C ALA A 25 -6.77 5.59 5.93
N LEU A 26 -5.57 5.77 5.37
CA LEU A 26 -4.35 5.65 6.15
C LEU A 26 -4.03 7.05 6.70
N GLU A 27 -4.12 7.19 8.01
CA GLU A 27 -3.65 8.38 8.73
C GLU A 27 -2.23 8.11 9.22
N ALA A 28 -1.27 8.25 8.31
CA ALA A 28 0.15 8.15 8.63
C ALA A 28 0.93 9.22 7.88
N GLU A 29 1.87 9.83 8.59
CA GLU A 29 2.79 10.79 8.00
C GLU A 29 3.80 10.08 7.08
N PRO A 30 4.30 10.74 6.03
CA PRO A 30 5.39 10.21 5.23
C PRO A 30 6.58 9.79 6.10
N GLY A 31 7.08 8.56 5.89
CA GLY A 31 8.16 7.97 6.68
C GLY A 31 7.72 7.24 7.96
N ALA A 32 6.42 7.23 8.30
CA ALA A 32 5.91 6.41 9.37
C ALA A 32 6.05 4.92 9.05
N ARG A 33 6.44 4.13 10.05
CA ARG A 33 6.45 2.66 9.96
C ARG A 33 5.03 2.15 10.18
N VAL A 34 4.58 1.27 9.30
CA VAL A 34 3.27 0.61 9.39
C VAL A 34 3.43 -0.88 9.10
N THR A 35 2.56 -1.69 9.69
CA THR A 35 2.43 -3.11 9.37
C THR A 35 1.17 -3.30 8.54
N VAL A 36 1.35 -3.80 7.33
CA VAL A 36 0.28 -4.08 6.37
C VAL A 36 0.20 -5.58 6.14
N SER A 37 -1.02 -6.11 6.04
CA SER A 37 -1.25 -7.48 5.62
C SER A 37 -2.28 -7.50 4.51
N GLY A 38 -2.05 -8.33 3.49
CA GLY A 38 -2.86 -8.32 2.29
C GLY A 38 -2.44 -9.41 1.31
N ASP A 39 -3.09 -9.43 0.16
CA ASP A 39 -2.77 -10.36 -0.92
C ASP A 39 -2.09 -9.59 -2.07
N ALA A 40 -1.04 -10.20 -2.63
CA ALA A 40 -0.46 -9.70 -3.88
C ALA A 40 -1.52 -9.76 -4.98
N ALA A 41 -1.73 -8.64 -5.65
CA ALA A 41 -2.75 -8.52 -6.67
C ALA A 41 -2.16 -8.96 -8.02
N THR A 42 -2.36 -10.22 -8.38
CA THR A 42 -1.80 -10.85 -9.60
C THR A 42 -2.59 -10.54 -10.88
N ASP A 43 -3.89 -10.27 -10.73
CA ASP A 43 -4.84 -10.15 -11.85
C ASP A 43 -5.21 -8.70 -12.20
N VAL A 44 -4.52 -7.73 -11.59
CA VAL A 44 -4.90 -6.34 -11.78
C VAL A 44 -4.16 -5.83 -13.01
N ALA A 45 -4.91 -5.66 -14.10
CA ALA A 45 -4.54 -4.78 -15.21
C ALA A 45 -4.49 -3.30 -14.77
N THR A 46 -4.09 -3.02 -13.53
CA THR A 46 -3.69 -1.69 -13.09
C THR A 46 -2.35 -1.42 -13.71
N THR A 47 -2.29 -0.35 -14.48
CA THR A 47 -1.08 0.42 -14.77
C THR A 47 -0.48 0.94 -13.45
N SER A 48 -0.03 0.04 -12.58
CA SER A 48 0.83 0.40 -11.45
C SER A 48 2.08 1.01 -12.07
N THR A 49 2.42 2.20 -11.62
CA THR A 49 3.56 2.95 -12.14
C THR A 49 4.79 2.79 -11.23
N VAL A 50 4.63 2.10 -10.10
CA VAL A 50 5.63 2.05 -9.01
C VAL A 50 6.15 0.63 -8.75
N GLY A 51 5.29 -0.39 -8.76
CA GLY A 51 5.70 -1.74 -8.38
C GLY A 51 4.53 -2.75 -8.26
N PRO A 52 4.73 -3.91 -7.64
CA PRO A 52 3.64 -4.85 -7.38
C PRO A 52 2.57 -4.22 -6.49
N VAL A 53 1.31 -4.62 -6.71
CA VAL A 53 0.15 -4.09 -5.96
C VAL A 53 -0.19 -5.03 -4.82
N LEU A 54 -0.40 -4.50 -3.62
CA LEU A 54 -0.89 -5.22 -2.45
C LEU A 54 -2.33 -4.81 -2.13
N ARG A 55 -3.27 -5.76 -2.16
CA ARG A 55 -4.65 -5.55 -1.71
C ARG A 55 -4.68 -5.62 -0.19
N VAL A 56 -4.85 -4.47 0.46
CA VAL A 56 -4.79 -4.37 1.92
C VAL A 56 -6.01 -5.01 2.56
N ARG A 57 -5.78 -5.93 3.51
CA ARG A 57 -6.82 -6.52 4.39
C ARG A 57 -6.75 -6.00 5.81
N SER A 58 -5.54 -5.69 6.28
CA SER A 58 -5.30 -5.14 7.61
C SER A 58 -4.14 -4.16 7.55
N LEU A 59 -4.24 -3.12 8.38
CA LEU A 59 -3.29 -2.03 8.47
C LEU A 59 -3.21 -1.62 9.93
N SER A 60 -1.99 -1.57 10.45
CA SER A 60 -1.70 -1.10 11.80
C SER A 60 -0.46 -0.22 11.78
N ARG A 61 -0.42 0.78 12.64
CA ARG A 61 0.77 1.62 12.79
C ARG A 61 1.82 0.85 13.58
N GLY A 62 3.08 0.92 13.15
CA GLY A 62 4.20 0.45 13.96
C GLY A 62 4.45 1.45 15.08
N ASP A 63 4.70 0.94 16.28
CA ASP A 63 5.15 1.74 17.42
C ASP A 63 6.54 2.36 17.17
#